data_AF-A0A8X6YRV6-F1
#
_entry.id   AF-A0A8X6YRV6-F1
#
_cell.length_a   1.000
_cell.length_b   1.000
_cell.length_c   1.000
_cell.angle_alpha   90.00
_cell.angle_beta   90.00
_cell.angle_gamma   90.00
#
_symmetry.space_group_name_H-M   'P 1'
#
loop_
_entity.id
_entity.type
_entity.pdbx_description
1 polymer ?
#
loop_
_entity_poly.entity_id
_entity_poly.type
_entity_poly.pdbx_seq_one_letter_code
_entity_poly.pdbx_strand_id
1 'polypeptide(L)'
;MYSSYRDSCCFIRAMNIVDYEKKSRDSSFRSFPNLKWHLISLETLIKEMKWRSDVNAVECDTYYLFQFLKRLQTLLFEKGIVSSKTAIRCLYLKRKLLIILKASLINEYIDFLETKLKTPLKSSELEVFIKKFVTVCNVQQPQTELIAESVHQYEFIAELLNHCYKADVQDSQLVTSLVKMAIDRHVIKLSCSRTIKQPSYPQGFLKYILEHVTREKFDIETYCNDHPQTLWEYSKNFSVLKAISIGNLDRTVTLLKYGFEVLTEQEMRRCGHGFPLTEEVITRTHRMTLRLMSSIRSINLLILKSLPIYNKGLSTASNDQKDCFQFIWRAIPDPIPTCAELESSIANEYSLLAQNGVLRPKRFCENTDLCIMYKKCITNLACVTKEPRSLKHLSRCAVRKSLKECYNLPHGIFQLGLPETLEQYLDLEME
;
A
#
# COMPACT_ATOMS: atom_id res chain seq x y z
N MET A 1 24.44 -6.14 -31.70
CA MET A 1 23.85 -7.18 -32.57
C MET A 1 23.08 -8.23 -31.75
N TYR A 2 22.16 -7.77 -30.88
CA TYR A 2 21.25 -8.59 -30.07
C TYR A 2 19.93 -7.82 -29.95
N SER A 3 19.06 -7.87 -30.97
CA SER A 3 17.74 -7.22 -30.91
C SER A 3 16.60 -7.97 -31.61
N SER A 4 16.71 -9.29 -31.85
CA SER A 4 15.67 -10.04 -32.58
C SER A 4 14.90 -11.10 -31.76
N TYR A 5 14.93 -11.05 -30.43
CA TYR A 5 14.24 -12.05 -29.59
C TYR A 5 13.00 -11.53 -28.83
N ARG A 6 12.66 -10.24 -28.90
CA ARG A 6 11.53 -9.65 -28.14
C ARG A 6 10.18 -9.66 -28.87
N ASP A 7 10.15 -9.72 -30.20
CA ASP A 7 8.91 -9.83 -31.00
C ASP A 7 8.12 -11.14 -30.77
N SER A 8 8.70 -12.08 -29.99
CA SER A 8 8.10 -13.37 -29.71
C SER A 8 7.07 -13.35 -28.58
N CYS A 9 7.04 -12.36 -27.69
CA CYS A 9 6.25 -12.47 -26.46
C CYS A 9 4.73 -12.29 -26.66
N CYS A 10 4.32 -11.31 -27.47
CA CYS A 10 2.91 -11.14 -27.87
C CYS A 10 2.44 -12.30 -28.76
N PHE A 11 3.32 -12.82 -29.63
CA PHE A 11 3.02 -13.94 -30.52
C PHE A 11 2.90 -15.27 -29.76
N ILE A 12 3.74 -15.51 -28.75
CA ILE A 12 3.70 -16.71 -27.89
C ILE A 12 2.47 -16.68 -26.96
N ARG A 13 2.06 -15.51 -26.45
CA ARG A 13 0.82 -15.37 -25.66
C ARG A 13 -0.44 -15.49 -26.53
N ALA A 14 -0.40 -15.03 -27.78
CA ALA A 14 -1.42 -15.34 -28.78
C ALA A 14 -1.43 -16.84 -29.16
N MET A 15 -0.28 -17.50 -29.20
CA MET A 15 -0.19 -18.95 -29.38
C MET A 15 -0.75 -19.72 -28.18
N ASN A 16 -0.71 -19.20 -26.95
CA ASN A 16 -1.44 -19.80 -25.82
C ASN A 16 -2.97 -19.70 -25.99
N ILE A 17 -3.48 -18.72 -26.74
CA ILE A 17 -4.89 -18.67 -27.17
C ILE A 17 -5.16 -19.75 -28.23
N VAL A 18 -4.20 -20.01 -29.13
CA VAL A 18 -4.23 -21.13 -30.11
C VAL A 18 -4.05 -22.50 -29.44
N ASP A 19 -3.35 -22.59 -28.31
CA ASP A 19 -3.23 -23.84 -27.54
C ASP A 19 -4.45 -24.06 -26.65
N TYR A 20 -5.15 -22.99 -26.26
CA TYR A 20 -6.52 -23.06 -25.75
C TYR A 20 -7.51 -23.48 -26.84
N GLU A 21 -7.31 -23.02 -28.08
CA GLU A 21 -8.00 -23.52 -29.28
C GLU A 21 -7.76 -25.03 -29.41
N LYS A 22 -6.52 -25.51 -29.24
CA LYS A 22 -6.15 -26.93 -29.26
C LYS A 22 -6.79 -27.73 -28.12
N LYS A 23 -6.86 -27.20 -26.90
CA LYS A 23 -7.60 -27.79 -25.77
C LYS A 23 -9.12 -27.73 -25.93
N SER A 24 -9.63 -26.79 -26.73
CA SER A 24 -11.07 -26.68 -27.05
C SER A 24 -11.47 -27.44 -28.32
N ARG A 25 -10.50 -27.87 -29.16
CA ARG A 25 -10.71 -28.76 -30.31
C ARG A 25 -11.26 -30.12 -29.88
N ASP A 26 -10.96 -30.57 -28.65
CA ASP A 26 -11.54 -31.78 -28.06
C ASP A 26 -13.01 -31.58 -27.60
N SER A 27 -13.55 -30.36 -27.65
CA SER A 27 -14.96 -30.09 -27.37
C SER A 27 -15.60 -29.20 -28.46
N SER A 28 -15.98 -29.84 -29.56
CA SER A 28 -17.16 -29.47 -30.37
C SER A 28 -17.19 -28.04 -30.94
N PHE A 29 -16.30 -27.74 -31.88
CA PHE A 29 -16.41 -26.55 -32.74
C PHE A 29 -17.49 -26.74 -33.82
N ARG A 30 -18.75 -26.47 -33.46
CA ARG A 30 -19.83 -26.17 -34.44
C ARG A 30 -20.76 -25.04 -34.03
N SER A 31 -20.46 -24.29 -32.98
CA SER A 31 -21.34 -23.18 -32.57
C SER A 31 -20.57 -22.04 -31.92
N PHE A 32 -20.07 -21.09 -32.73
CA PHE A 32 -19.68 -19.76 -32.22
C PHE A 32 -20.22 -18.63 -33.12
N PRO A 33 -21.56 -18.45 -33.19
CA PRO A 33 -22.23 -17.57 -34.17
C PRO A 33 -21.95 -16.07 -33.97
N ASN A 34 -21.44 -15.68 -32.79
CA ASN A 34 -21.22 -14.28 -32.43
C ASN A 34 -19.74 -13.88 -32.38
N LEU A 35 -18.79 -14.76 -32.72
CA LEU A 35 -17.36 -14.41 -32.63
C LEU A 35 -17.00 -13.27 -33.59
N LYS A 36 -17.62 -13.22 -34.77
CA LYS A 36 -17.47 -12.11 -35.73
C LYS A 36 -17.81 -10.75 -35.10
N TRP A 37 -18.95 -10.64 -34.41
CA TRP A 37 -19.34 -9.41 -33.70
C TRP A 37 -18.37 -9.04 -32.58
N HIS A 38 -17.81 -10.04 -31.91
CA HIS A 38 -16.84 -9.84 -30.83
C HIS A 38 -15.48 -9.39 -31.38
N LEU A 39 -15.04 -9.94 -32.50
CA LEU A 39 -13.84 -9.51 -33.23
C LEU A 39 -14.00 -8.11 -33.79
N ILE A 40 -15.16 -7.76 -34.33
CA ILE A 40 -15.49 -6.39 -34.75
C ILE A 40 -15.49 -5.44 -33.54
N SER A 41 -16.06 -5.85 -32.41
CA SER A 41 -16.04 -5.06 -31.17
C SER A 41 -14.60 -4.86 -30.67
N LEU A 42 -13.76 -5.88 -30.78
CA LEU A 42 -12.35 -5.82 -30.42
C LEU A 42 -11.57 -4.89 -31.37
N GLU A 43 -11.81 -4.99 -32.67
CA GLU A 43 -11.18 -4.13 -33.67
C GLU A 43 -11.61 -2.66 -33.49
N THR A 44 -12.89 -2.44 -33.19
CA THR A 44 -13.43 -1.11 -32.86
C THR A 44 -12.77 -0.58 -31.59
N LEU A 45 -12.61 -1.43 -30.57
CA LEU A 45 -11.93 -1.05 -29.33
C LEU A 45 -10.45 -0.75 -29.57
N ILE A 46 -9.74 -1.52 -30.40
CA ILE A 46 -8.34 -1.23 -30.76
C ILE A 46 -8.25 0.08 -31.54
N LYS A 47 -9.16 0.32 -32.49
CA LYS A 47 -9.25 1.60 -33.22
C LYS A 47 -9.50 2.77 -32.27
N GLU A 48 -10.42 2.60 -31.32
CA GLU A 48 -10.74 3.62 -30.32
C GLU A 48 -9.56 3.85 -29.37
N MET A 49 -8.87 2.79 -28.94
CA MET A 49 -7.68 2.88 -28.10
C MET A 49 -6.52 3.55 -28.84
N LYS A 50 -6.29 3.18 -30.11
CA LYS A 50 -5.30 3.83 -30.98
C LYS A 50 -5.63 5.30 -31.18
N TRP A 51 -6.88 5.61 -31.51
CA TRP A 51 -7.32 6.99 -31.68
C TRP A 51 -7.12 7.78 -30.37
N ARG A 52 -7.49 7.22 -29.22
CA ARG A 52 -7.26 7.85 -27.91
C ARG A 52 -5.78 7.98 -27.57
N SER A 53 -4.91 7.04 -27.95
CA SER A 53 -3.47 7.16 -27.74
C SER A 53 -2.87 8.23 -28.65
N ASP A 54 -3.20 8.21 -29.94
CA ASP A 54 -2.68 9.12 -30.96
C ASP A 54 -3.13 10.57 -30.68
N VAL A 55 -4.38 10.78 -30.26
CA VAL A 55 -4.90 12.09 -29.80
C VAL A 55 -4.13 12.62 -28.58
N ASN A 56 -3.64 11.72 -27.73
CA ASN A 56 -2.81 12.07 -26.59
C ASN A 56 -1.31 12.09 -26.93
N ALA A 57 -0.95 12.14 -28.22
CA ALA A 57 0.43 12.11 -28.72
C ALA A 57 1.26 10.94 -28.17
N VAL A 58 0.61 9.80 -27.96
CA VAL A 58 1.24 8.50 -27.74
C VAL A 58 1.08 7.76 -29.06
N GLU A 59 2.13 7.74 -29.89
CA GLU A 59 2.16 6.87 -31.07
C GLU A 59 2.18 5.42 -30.57
N CYS A 60 1.00 4.79 -30.55
CA CYS A 60 0.87 3.38 -30.19
C CYS A 60 0.78 2.59 -31.49
N ASP A 61 1.84 1.83 -31.80
CA ASP A 61 1.84 0.99 -33.00
C ASP A 61 0.98 -0.27 -32.79
N THR A 62 -0.33 -0.11 -32.97
CA THR A 62 -1.27 -1.22 -32.89
C THR A 62 -1.26 -2.11 -34.14
N TYR A 63 -0.32 -1.93 -35.08
CA TYR A 63 -0.30 -2.63 -36.38
C TYR A 63 -0.32 -4.15 -36.20
N TYR A 64 0.50 -4.68 -35.29
CA TYR A 64 0.58 -6.11 -35.02
C TYR A 64 -0.71 -6.67 -34.40
N LEU A 65 -1.33 -5.93 -33.47
CA LEU A 65 -2.63 -6.26 -32.90
C LEU A 65 -3.73 -6.30 -33.97
N PHE A 66 -3.69 -5.33 -34.90
CA PHE A 66 -4.62 -5.25 -36.02
C PHE A 66 -4.48 -6.41 -36.99
N GLN A 67 -3.24 -6.77 -37.35
CA GLN A 67 -2.97 -7.90 -38.24
C GLN A 67 -3.39 -9.22 -37.60
N PHE A 68 -3.21 -9.37 -36.29
CA PHE A 68 -3.71 -10.51 -35.54
C PHE A 68 -5.25 -10.61 -35.58
N LEU A 69 -5.97 -9.50 -35.35
CA LEU A 69 -7.43 -9.50 -35.45
C LEU A 69 -7.95 -9.76 -36.86
N LYS A 70 -7.28 -9.20 -37.87
CA LYS A 70 -7.61 -9.42 -39.28
C LYS A 70 -7.49 -10.90 -39.64
N ARG A 71 -6.47 -11.60 -39.12
CA ARG A 71 -6.30 -13.06 -39.26
C ARG A 71 -7.36 -13.87 -38.49
N LEU A 72 -7.87 -13.35 -37.38
CA LEU A 72 -8.98 -13.98 -36.66
C LEU A 72 -10.34 -13.76 -37.36
N GLN A 73 -10.53 -12.62 -38.04
CA GLN A 73 -11.76 -12.33 -38.81
C GLN A 73 -11.91 -13.21 -40.04
N THR A 74 -10.81 -13.76 -40.58
CA THR A 74 -10.85 -14.72 -41.69
C THR A 74 -11.31 -16.12 -41.29
N LEU A 75 -11.50 -16.41 -40.00
CA LEU A 75 -12.14 -17.64 -39.55
C LEU A 75 -13.65 -17.54 -39.81
N LEU A 76 -14.18 -18.45 -40.63
CA LEU A 76 -15.60 -18.53 -40.96
C LEU A 76 -16.41 -19.00 -39.74
N PHE A 77 -17.39 -18.19 -39.31
CA PHE A 77 -18.36 -18.56 -38.28
C PHE A 77 -19.77 -18.55 -38.86
N GLU A 78 -20.45 -19.68 -38.77
CA GLU A 78 -21.83 -19.84 -39.24
C GLU A 78 -22.85 -19.23 -38.26
N LYS A 79 -23.94 -18.68 -38.83
CA LYS A 79 -25.09 -18.15 -38.09
C LYS A 79 -25.97 -19.31 -37.59
N GLY A 80 -25.98 -19.56 -36.30
CA GLY A 80 -26.87 -20.52 -35.65
C GLY A 80 -27.38 -20.00 -34.30
N ILE A 81 -28.43 -20.63 -33.77
CA ILE A 81 -28.99 -20.32 -32.45
C ILE A 81 -27.96 -20.73 -31.38
N VAL A 82 -27.55 -19.77 -30.55
CA VAL A 82 -26.51 -19.98 -29.52
C VAL A 82 -27.17 -20.58 -28.28
N SER A 83 -26.75 -21.78 -27.87
CA SER A 83 -27.13 -22.29 -26.54
C SER A 83 -26.64 -21.33 -25.44
N SER A 84 -27.38 -21.21 -24.33
CA SER A 84 -26.97 -20.36 -23.20
C SER A 84 -25.55 -20.69 -22.71
N LYS A 85 -25.17 -21.97 -22.72
CA LYS A 85 -23.82 -22.46 -22.38
C LYS A 85 -22.74 -21.92 -23.33
N THR A 86 -23.02 -21.88 -24.63
CA THR A 86 -22.13 -21.30 -25.64
C THR A 86 -21.99 -19.78 -25.47
N ALA A 87 -23.09 -19.09 -25.17
CA ALA A 87 -23.06 -17.64 -24.91
C ALA A 87 -22.18 -17.29 -23.70
N ILE A 88 -22.30 -18.06 -22.60
CA ILE A 88 -21.44 -17.91 -21.41
C ILE A 88 -19.96 -18.14 -21.76
N ARG A 89 -19.63 -19.18 -22.53
CA ARG A 89 -18.26 -19.43 -23.02
C ARG A 89 -17.72 -18.29 -23.89
N CYS A 90 -18.55 -17.72 -24.75
CA CYS A 90 -18.18 -16.56 -25.58
C CYS A 90 -17.87 -15.33 -24.72
N LEU A 91 -18.73 -15.03 -23.75
CA LEU A 91 -18.53 -13.90 -22.83
C LEU A 91 -17.24 -14.06 -22.02
N TYR A 92 -16.97 -15.28 -21.56
CA TYR A 92 -15.72 -15.61 -20.89
C TYR A 92 -14.50 -15.41 -21.81
N LEU A 93 -14.55 -15.92 -23.04
CA LEU A 93 -13.48 -15.73 -24.03
C LEU A 93 -13.27 -14.24 -24.35
N LYS A 94 -14.34 -13.47 -24.56
CA LYS A 94 -14.30 -12.02 -24.77
C LYS A 94 -13.59 -11.33 -23.62
N ARG A 95 -13.98 -11.65 -22.38
CA ARG A 95 -13.40 -11.07 -21.17
C ARG A 95 -11.91 -11.42 -21.06
N LYS A 96 -11.54 -12.67 -21.34
CA LYS A 96 -10.14 -13.12 -21.35
C LYS A 96 -9.31 -12.43 -22.43
N LEU A 97 -9.81 -12.34 -23.67
CA LEU A 97 -9.15 -11.64 -24.76
C LEU A 97 -8.94 -10.17 -24.43
N LEU A 98 -9.98 -9.51 -23.90
CA LEU A 98 -9.89 -8.12 -23.46
C LEU A 98 -8.80 -7.94 -22.40
N ILE A 99 -8.74 -8.81 -21.40
CA ILE A 99 -7.69 -8.78 -20.37
C ILE A 99 -6.29 -8.91 -20.99
N ILE A 100 -6.09 -9.87 -21.90
CA ILE A 100 -4.80 -10.11 -22.56
C ILE A 100 -4.38 -8.89 -23.39
N LEU A 101 -5.31 -8.32 -24.17
CA LEU A 101 -5.02 -7.16 -25.01
C LEU A 101 -4.70 -5.91 -24.17
N LYS A 102 -5.49 -5.65 -23.13
CA LYS A 102 -5.22 -4.56 -22.17
C LYS A 102 -3.83 -4.70 -21.56
N ALA A 103 -3.48 -5.91 -21.12
CA ALA A 103 -2.17 -6.18 -20.57
C ALA A 103 -1.04 -6.00 -21.60
N SER A 104 -1.24 -6.44 -22.84
CA SER A 104 -0.28 -6.28 -23.94
C SER A 104 0.00 -4.80 -24.23
N LEU A 105 -1.06 -3.99 -24.38
CA LEU A 105 -0.93 -2.56 -24.67
C LEU A 105 -0.22 -1.81 -23.54
N ILE A 106 -0.55 -2.14 -22.28
CA ILE A 106 0.15 -1.56 -21.13
C ILE A 106 1.63 -1.94 -21.18
N ASN A 107 1.95 -3.21 -21.45
CA ASN A 107 3.35 -3.67 -21.50
C ASN A 107 4.13 -3.01 -22.65
N GLU A 108 3.54 -2.86 -23.83
CA GLU A 108 4.17 -2.14 -24.95
C GLU A 108 4.46 -0.68 -24.60
N TYR A 109 3.53 -0.02 -23.90
CA TYR A 109 3.74 1.35 -23.46
C TYR A 109 4.77 1.46 -22.32
N ILE A 110 4.84 0.46 -21.44
CA ILE A 110 5.90 0.33 -20.43
C ILE A 110 7.26 0.19 -21.12
N ASP A 111 7.40 -0.74 -22.07
CA ASP A 111 8.63 -0.93 -22.85
C ASP A 111 9.07 0.38 -23.53
N PHE A 112 8.12 1.11 -24.13
CA PHE A 112 8.37 2.44 -24.68
C PHE A 112 8.90 3.41 -23.62
N LEU A 113 8.24 3.53 -22.47
CA LEU A 113 8.68 4.43 -21.42
C LEU A 113 10.03 4.05 -20.83
N GLU A 114 10.30 2.76 -20.61
CA GLU A 114 11.61 2.29 -20.16
C GLU A 114 12.73 2.72 -21.10
N THR A 115 12.50 2.68 -22.42
CA THR A 115 13.51 3.16 -23.38
C THR A 115 13.75 4.66 -23.27
N LYS A 116 12.70 5.45 -22.99
CA LYS A 116 12.81 6.90 -22.79
C LYS A 116 13.46 7.25 -21.44
N LEU A 117 13.15 6.53 -20.37
CA LEU A 117 13.71 6.75 -19.03
C LEU A 117 15.20 6.42 -18.93
N LYS A 118 15.76 5.63 -19.87
CA LYS A 118 17.21 5.41 -19.98
C LYS A 118 17.97 6.65 -20.43
N THR A 119 17.29 7.60 -21.09
CA THR A 119 17.88 8.90 -21.42
C THR A 119 17.58 9.90 -20.31
N PRO A 120 18.52 10.80 -19.95
CA PRO A 120 18.26 11.83 -18.96
C PRO A 120 17.18 12.78 -19.47
N LEU A 121 16.00 12.74 -18.84
CA LEU A 121 14.86 13.58 -19.16
C LEU A 121 14.82 14.80 -18.23
N LYS A 122 14.34 15.93 -18.75
CA LYS A 122 13.96 17.06 -17.89
C LYS A 122 12.70 16.72 -17.09
N SER A 123 12.53 17.30 -15.91
CA SER A 123 11.36 17.07 -15.05
C SER A 123 10.03 17.31 -15.79
N SER A 124 9.93 18.39 -16.56
CA SER A 124 8.74 18.70 -17.37
C SER A 124 8.42 17.66 -18.46
N GLU A 125 9.44 17.05 -19.07
CA GLU A 125 9.24 16.01 -20.08
C GLU A 125 8.79 14.70 -19.43
N LEU A 126 9.39 14.35 -18.30
CA LEU A 126 9.00 13.19 -17.50
C LEU A 126 7.52 13.30 -17.07
N GLU A 127 7.09 14.46 -16.59
CA GLU A 127 5.69 14.71 -16.22
C GLU A 127 4.73 14.43 -17.39
N VAL A 128 5.06 14.88 -18.61
CA VAL A 128 4.23 14.63 -19.80
C VAL A 128 4.11 13.14 -20.09
N PHE A 129 5.20 12.38 -20.01
CA PHE A 129 5.18 10.94 -20.24
C PHE A 129 4.38 10.18 -19.17
N ILE A 130 4.52 10.57 -17.92
CA ILE A 130 3.79 9.96 -16.81
C ILE A 130 2.31 10.35 -16.87
N LYS A 131 1.95 11.58 -17.23
CA LYS A 131 0.55 11.99 -17.45
C LYS A 131 -0.13 11.13 -18.51
N LYS A 132 0.58 10.90 -19.61
CA LYS A 132 0.12 9.98 -20.66
C LYS A 132 -0.02 8.55 -20.14
N PHE A 133 0.95 8.06 -19.36
CA PHE A 133 0.88 6.73 -18.72
C PHE A 133 -0.34 6.58 -17.81
N VAL A 134 -0.54 7.53 -16.89
CA VAL A 134 -1.67 7.54 -15.96
C VAL A 134 -2.98 7.58 -16.73
N THR A 135 -3.06 8.36 -17.80
CA THR A 135 -4.24 8.39 -18.69
C THR A 135 -4.49 7.03 -19.33
N VAL A 136 -3.46 6.37 -19.87
CA VAL A 136 -3.56 5.01 -20.41
C VAL A 136 -4.04 4.04 -19.33
N CYS A 137 -3.44 4.04 -18.14
CA CYS A 137 -3.86 3.17 -17.04
C CYS A 137 -5.31 3.43 -16.60
N ASN A 138 -5.74 4.69 -16.51
CA ASN A 138 -7.11 5.04 -16.15
C ASN A 138 -8.13 4.55 -17.19
N VAL A 139 -7.81 4.66 -18.48
CA VAL A 139 -8.67 4.15 -19.57
C VAL A 139 -8.69 2.62 -19.58
N GLN A 140 -7.54 1.99 -19.39
CA GLN A 140 -7.42 0.54 -19.47
C GLN A 140 -7.95 -0.16 -18.21
N GLN A 141 -7.92 0.50 -17.05
CA GLN A 141 -8.27 -0.07 -15.74
C GLN A 141 -7.55 -1.40 -15.52
N PRO A 142 -6.23 -1.37 -15.31
CA PRO A 142 -5.47 -2.58 -15.18
C PRO A 142 -5.95 -3.40 -13.98
N GLN A 143 -5.79 -4.72 -14.06
CA GLN A 143 -6.33 -5.62 -13.05
C GLN A 143 -5.70 -5.32 -11.68
N THR A 144 -6.53 -5.05 -10.68
CA THR A 144 -6.09 -4.89 -9.29
C THR A 144 -5.44 -6.16 -8.75
N GLU A 145 -5.97 -7.31 -9.17
CA GLU A 145 -5.43 -8.63 -8.90
C GLU A 145 -4.21 -8.92 -9.78
N LEU A 146 -3.05 -9.11 -9.15
CA LEU A 146 -1.81 -9.42 -9.84
C LEU A 146 -1.66 -10.92 -10.10
N ILE A 147 -1.63 -11.27 -11.38
CA ILE A 147 -1.19 -12.57 -11.91
C ILE A 147 0.32 -12.49 -12.13
N ALA A 148 1.03 -13.63 -12.11
CA ALA A 148 2.48 -13.70 -12.34
C ALA A 148 2.95 -12.91 -13.58
N GLU A 149 2.12 -12.81 -14.62
CA GLU A 149 2.40 -12.08 -15.87
C GLU A 149 2.32 -10.56 -15.75
N SER A 150 1.68 -10.04 -14.70
CA SER A 150 1.44 -8.61 -14.45
C SER A 150 2.36 -8.00 -13.39
N VAL A 151 3.22 -8.82 -12.77
CA VAL A 151 4.20 -8.36 -11.75
C VAL A 151 5.09 -7.23 -12.29
N HIS A 152 5.53 -7.36 -13.55
CA HIS A 152 6.35 -6.34 -14.22
C HIS A 152 5.66 -4.97 -14.30
N GLN A 153 4.33 -4.92 -14.51
CA GLN A 153 3.59 -3.66 -14.55
C GLN A 153 3.64 -2.94 -13.20
N TYR A 154 3.54 -3.70 -12.12
CA TYR A 154 3.62 -3.17 -10.77
C TYR A 154 5.03 -2.71 -10.43
N GLU A 155 6.06 -3.50 -10.77
CA GLU A 155 7.47 -3.13 -10.58
C GLU A 155 7.79 -1.83 -11.32
N PHE A 156 7.28 -1.67 -12.54
CA PHE A 156 7.43 -0.45 -13.32
C PHE A 156 6.74 0.77 -12.69
N ILE A 157 5.51 0.64 -12.16
CA ILE A 157 4.84 1.74 -11.44
C ILE A 157 5.66 2.19 -10.22
N ALA A 158 6.21 1.23 -9.46
CA ALA A 158 7.07 1.51 -8.33
C ALA A 158 8.37 2.22 -8.76
N GLU A 159 8.95 1.82 -9.90
CA GLU A 159 10.13 2.48 -10.48
C GLU A 159 9.81 3.89 -10.98
N LEU A 160 8.65 4.12 -11.59
CA LEU A 160 8.18 5.44 -11.99
C LEU A 160 8.07 6.41 -10.80
N LEU A 161 7.57 5.95 -9.65
CA LEU A 161 7.55 6.77 -8.43
C LEU A 161 8.96 7.19 -8.00
N ASN A 162 9.93 6.28 -8.09
CA ASN A 162 11.33 6.59 -7.80
C ASN A 162 11.92 7.60 -8.81
N HIS A 163 11.53 7.52 -10.09
CA HIS A 163 11.89 8.53 -11.09
C HIS A 163 11.26 9.89 -10.79
N CYS A 164 10.00 9.94 -10.36
CA CYS A 164 9.34 11.19 -9.93
C CYS A 164 10.13 11.87 -8.80
N TYR A 165 10.54 11.09 -7.81
CA TYR A 165 11.37 11.58 -6.70
C TYR A 165 12.71 12.13 -7.18
N LYS A 166 13.45 11.36 -8.01
CA LYS A 166 14.77 11.78 -8.50
C LYS A 166 14.72 13.03 -9.38
N ALA A 167 13.63 13.21 -10.11
CA ALA A 167 13.42 14.37 -10.99
C ALA A 167 12.70 15.52 -10.27
N ASP A 168 12.38 15.37 -8.98
CA ASP A 168 11.64 16.34 -8.17
C ASP A 168 10.37 16.85 -8.87
N VAL A 169 9.56 15.90 -9.36
CA VAL A 169 8.28 16.19 -10.04
C VAL A 169 7.35 16.92 -9.08
N GLN A 170 6.84 18.09 -9.49
CA GLN A 170 6.03 18.97 -8.62
C GLN A 170 4.51 18.71 -8.73
N ASP A 171 4.08 18.01 -9.78
CA ASP A 171 2.68 17.68 -10.00
C ASP A 171 2.16 16.66 -8.96
N SER A 172 1.46 17.16 -7.94
CA SER A 172 1.00 16.36 -6.80
C SER A 172 -0.14 15.41 -7.16
N GLN A 173 -1.00 15.79 -8.10
CA GLN A 173 -2.07 14.95 -8.60
C GLN A 173 -1.50 13.73 -9.33
N LEU A 174 -0.46 13.93 -10.13
CA LEU A 174 0.24 12.90 -10.88
C LEU A 174 0.90 11.87 -9.94
N VAL A 175 1.70 12.36 -8.97
CA VAL A 175 2.38 11.52 -7.98
C VAL A 175 1.37 10.73 -7.16
N THR A 176 0.32 11.39 -6.67
CA THR A 176 -0.76 10.75 -5.91
C THR A 176 -1.49 9.68 -6.72
N SER A 177 -1.68 9.89 -8.03
CA SER A 177 -2.28 8.89 -8.92
C SER A 177 -1.41 7.65 -9.05
N LEU A 178 -0.09 7.80 -9.19
CA LEU A 178 0.84 6.67 -9.22
C LEU A 178 0.87 5.92 -7.87
N VAL A 179 0.82 6.64 -6.75
CA VAL A 179 0.74 6.03 -5.41
C VAL A 179 -0.52 5.17 -5.27
N LYS A 180 -1.68 5.69 -5.68
CA LYS A 180 -2.94 4.91 -5.71
C LYS A 180 -2.79 3.67 -6.59
N MET A 181 -2.29 3.83 -7.81
CA MET A 181 -2.04 2.71 -8.73
C MET A 181 -1.09 1.65 -8.17
N ALA A 182 -0.12 2.03 -7.34
CA ALA A 182 0.76 1.08 -6.66
C ALA A 182 0.05 0.37 -5.50
N ILE A 183 -0.71 1.09 -4.68
CA ILE A 183 -1.43 0.54 -3.52
C ILE A 183 -2.55 -0.42 -3.95
N ASP A 184 -3.31 -0.10 -5.00
CA ASP A 184 -4.49 -0.87 -5.43
C ASP A 184 -4.16 -2.30 -5.88
N ARG A 185 -2.88 -2.56 -6.17
CA ARG A 185 -2.41 -3.85 -6.65
C ARG A 185 -2.18 -4.81 -5.49
N HIS A 186 -2.84 -5.96 -5.55
CA HIS A 186 -2.73 -7.01 -4.54
C HIS A 186 -2.62 -8.39 -5.19
N VAL A 187 -2.01 -9.35 -4.49
CA VAL A 187 -1.91 -10.75 -4.96
C VAL A 187 -3.03 -11.59 -4.36
N ILE A 188 -3.75 -12.30 -5.22
CA ILE A 188 -4.65 -13.38 -4.78
C ILE A 188 -3.78 -14.59 -4.42
N LYS A 189 -3.41 -14.72 -3.14
CA LYS A 189 -2.78 -15.91 -2.53
C LYS A 189 -1.94 -16.75 -3.50
N LEU A 190 -0.73 -16.29 -3.83
CA LEU A 190 0.25 -17.16 -4.46
C LEU A 190 0.72 -18.17 -3.40
N SER A 191 0.32 -19.43 -3.57
CA SER A 191 0.89 -20.58 -2.85
C SER A 191 2.40 -20.73 -3.09
N CYS A 192 2.94 -20.06 -4.10
CA CYS A 192 4.37 -19.91 -4.36
C CYS A 192 4.79 -18.46 -4.11
N SER A 193 5.31 -18.18 -2.92
CA SER A 193 5.79 -16.87 -2.45
C SER A 193 6.99 -16.34 -3.24
N ARG A 194 6.80 -15.97 -4.51
CA ARG A 194 7.75 -15.08 -5.17
C ARG A 194 7.61 -13.72 -4.50
N THR A 195 8.60 -13.36 -3.69
CA THR A 195 8.76 -12.00 -3.17
C THR A 195 8.94 -11.08 -4.38
N ILE A 196 7.95 -10.23 -4.63
CA ILE A 196 8.03 -9.23 -5.69
C ILE A 196 9.12 -8.23 -5.30
N LYS A 197 10.08 -8.01 -6.20
CA LYS A 197 11.23 -7.16 -5.91
C LYS A 197 10.77 -5.70 -5.95
N GLN A 198 10.86 -5.01 -4.82
CA GLN A 198 10.55 -3.59 -4.78
C GLN A 198 11.81 -2.76 -5.04
N PRO A 199 11.68 -1.57 -5.66
CA PRO A 199 12.76 -0.60 -5.66
C PRO A 199 13.18 -0.29 -4.22
N SER A 200 14.48 -0.18 -3.98
CA SER A 200 14.97 0.45 -2.77
C SER A 200 14.78 1.95 -2.92
N TYR A 201 13.93 2.52 -2.08
CA TYR A 201 13.70 3.96 -2.08
C TYR A 201 14.74 4.67 -1.22
N PRO A 202 15.32 5.78 -1.71
CA PRO A 202 16.32 6.55 -0.97
C PRO A 202 15.72 7.25 0.25
N GLN A 203 16.59 7.72 1.16
CA GLN A 203 16.20 8.63 2.24
C GLN A 203 15.54 9.88 1.65
N GLY A 204 14.48 10.37 2.28
CA GLY A 204 13.68 11.50 1.79
C GLY A 204 12.49 11.11 0.91
N PHE A 205 12.47 9.91 0.31
CA PHE A 205 11.35 9.47 -0.51
C PHE A 205 10.01 9.45 0.24
N LEU A 206 10.02 9.07 1.52
CA LEU A 206 8.80 9.11 2.35
C LEU A 206 8.25 10.53 2.42
N LYS A 207 9.12 11.48 2.76
CA LYS A 207 8.76 12.90 2.91
C LYS A 207 8.19 13.43 1.60
N TYR A 208 8.85 13.14 0.47
CA TYR A 208 8.36 13.49 -0.87
C TYR A 208 6.94 13.00 -1.12
N ILE A 209 6.65 11.72 -0.86
CA ILE A 209 5.29 11.19 -1.01
C ILE A 209 4.31 11.90 -0.07
N LEU A 210 4.69 12.11 1.19
CA LEU A 210 3.85 12.79 2.18
C LEU A 210 3.53 14.25 1.78
N GLU A 211 4.48 14.98 1.20
CA GLU A 211 4.26 16.33 0.69
C GLU A 211 3.19 16.34 -0.41
N HIS A 212 3.28 15.44 -1.39
CA HIS A 212 2.33 15.37 -2.49
C HIS A 212 0.93 14.95 -2.04
N VAL A 213 0.82 13.92 -1.21
CA VAL A 213 -0.52 13.47 -0.73
C VAL A 213 -1.16 14.50 0.19
N THR A 214 -0.37 15.25 0.96
CA THR A 214 -0.89 16.35 1.80
C THR A 214 -1.41 17.50 0.93
N ARG A 215 -0.66 17.91 -0.11
CA ARG A 215 -1.10 18.94 -1.08
C ARG A 215 -2.40 18.55 -1.76
N GLU A 216 -2.56 17.29 -2.15
CA GLU A 216 -3.79 16.74 -2.75
C GLU A 216 -4.90 16.42 -1.75
N LYS A 217 -4.68 16.67 -0.44
CA LYS A 217 -5.61 16.31 0.64
C LYS A 217 -6.04 14.84 0.59
N PHE A 218 -5.11 13.96 0.21
CA PHE A 218 -5.35 12.53 0.09
C PHE A 218 -5.01 11.82 1.40
N ASP A 219 -6.03 11.23 2.03
CA ASP A 219 -5.86 10.40 3.23
C ASP A 219 -5.25 9.03 2.89
N ILE A 220 -3.93 9.02 2.72
CA ILE A 220 -3.15 7.82 2.42
C ILE A 220 -3.17 6.80 3.57
N GLU A 221 -3.34 7.25 4.82
CA GLU A 221 -3.38 6.41 6.00
C GLU A 221 -4.61 5.49 5.94
N THR A 222 -5.81 6.08 5.82
CA THR A 222 -7.06 5.34 5.65
C THR A 222 -7.02 4.48 4.39
N TYR A 223 -6.52 5.03 3.28
CA TYR A 223 -6.43 4.29 2.02
C TYR A 223 -5.58 3.01 2.11
N CYS A 224 -4.42 3.07 2.78
CA CYS A 224 -3.58 1.88 2.99
C CYS A 224 -4.25 0.85 3.91
N ASN A 225 -5.01 1.30 4.92
CA ASN A 225 -5.73 0.41 5.84
C ASN A 225 -6.87 -0.36 5.16
N ASP A 226 -7.51 0.25 4.17
CA ASP A 226 -8.55 -0.36 3.35
C ASP A 226 -7.98 -1.36 2.32
N HIS A 227 -6.68 -1.28 2.04
CA HIS A 227 -5.96 -2.16 1.11
C HIS A 227 -4.84 -2.98 1.80
N PRO A 228 -5.12 -3.74 2.87
CA PRO A 228 -4.09 -4.38 3.70
C PRO A 228 -3.31 -5.50 3.00
N GLN A 229 -3.80 -5.97 1.84
CA GLN A 229 -3.16 -6.99 1.00
C GLN A 229 -2.37 -6.38 -0.17
N THR A 230 -2.17 -5.07 -0.17
CA THR A 230 -1.36 -4.41 -1.18
C THR A 230 0.03 -5.02 -1.25
N LEU A 231 0.54 -5.15 -2.47
CA LEU A 231 1.88 -5.61 -2.69
C LEU A 231 2.92 -4.56 -2.40
N TRP A 232 2.56 -3.27 -2.37
CA TRP A 232 3.49 -2.21 -2.03
C TRP A 232 3.93 -2.36 -0.58
N GLU A 233 5.14 -2.92 -0.36
CA GLU A 233 5.70 -3.06 0.99
C GLU A 233 5.90 -1.68 1.58
N TYR A 234 6.15 -0.68 0.73
CA TYR A 234 6.18 0.71 1.12
C TYR A 234 4.84 1.24 1.60
N SER A 235 3.68 0.61 1.38
CA SER A 235 2.44 1.00 2.06
C SER A 235 2.54 0.79 3.59
N LYS A 236 3.26 -0.26 4.01
CA LYS A 236 3.57 -0.49 5.43
C LYS A 236 4.43 0.66 5.97
N ASN A 237 5.11 1.39 5.06
CA ASN A 237 5.59 2.77 5.09
C ASN A 237 4.89 3.74 6.04
N PHE A 238 3.57 3.73 5.95
CA PHE A 238 2.70 4.76 6.50
C PHE A 238 2.12 4.36 7.87
N SER A 239 2.58 3.24 8.44
CA SER A 239 2.24 2.86 9.82
C SER A 239 3.29 3.34 10.81
N VAL A 240 2.87 4.21 11.73
CA VAL A 240 3.68 4.66 12.86
C VAL A 240 4.08 3.46 13.72
N LEU A 241 3.12 2.58 14.07
CA LEU A 241 3.37 1.32 14.79
C LEU A 241 4.50 0.50 14.16
N LYS A 242 4.49 0.36 12.83
CA LYS A 242 5.53 -0.38 12.11
C LYS A 242 6.89 0.30 12.21
N ALA A 243 6.95 1.63 12.04
CA ALA A 243 8.19 2.40 12.15
C ALA A 243 8.84 2.27 13.54
N ILE A 244 8.03 2.32 14.60
CA ILE A 244 8.49 2.14 15.98
C ILE A 244 8.97 0.71 16.20
N SER A 245 8.22 -0.29 15.73
CA SER A 245 8.58 -1.69 15.93
C SER A 245 9.94 -2.08 15.34
N ILE A 246 10.39 -1.37 14.29
CA ILE A 246 11.72 -1.57 13.69
C ILE A 246 12.78 -0.60 14.23
N GLY A 247 12.41 0.35 15.10
CA GLY A 247 13.33 1.37 15.62
C GLY A 247 13.73 2.44 14.60
N ASN A 248 12.89 2.77 13.62
CA ASN A 248 13.20 3.81 12.64
C ASN A 248 12.70 5.18 13.15
N LEU A 249 13.60 5.92 13.80
CA LEU A 249 13.28 7.22 14.41
C LEU A 249 12.90 8.27 13.37
N ASP A 250 13.72 8.46 12.33
CA ASP A 250 13.48 9.44 11.24
C ASP A 250 12.07 9.28 10.65
N ARG A 251 11.69 8.04 10.37
CA ARG A 251 10.36 7.72 9.86
C ARG A 251 9.25 7.95 10.88
N THR A 252 9.47 7.57 12.13
CA THR A 252 8.49 7.80 13.21
C THR A 252 8.22 9.29 13.39
N VAL A 253 9.28 10.10 13.44
CA VAL A 253 9.20 11.57 13.52
C VAL A 253 8.48 12.11 12.30
N THR A 254 8.89 11.70 11.09
CA THR A 254 8.28 12.16 9.84
C THR A 254 6.78 11.91 9.82
N LEU A 255 6.33 10.67 10.05
CA LEU A 255 4.90 10.34 10.06
C LEU A 255 4.14 11.16 11.12
N LEU A 256 4.69 11.31 12.32
CA LEU A 256 4.06 12.09 13.38
C LEU A 256 4.00 13.59 13.04
N LYS A 257 5.03 14.16 12.39
CA LYS A 257 5.04 15.54 11.89
C LYS A 257 3.89 15.79 10.92
N TYR A 258 3.64 14.86 10.00
CA TYR A 258 2.51 14.88 9.06
C TYR A 258 1.15 14.49 9.70
N GLY A 259 1.11 14.20 11.01
CA GLY A 259 -0.14 13.97 11.74
C GLY A 259 -0.70 12.56 11.64
N PHE A 260 0.06 11.57 11.19
CA PHE A 260 -0.38 10.18 11.18
C PHE A 260 -0.74 9.69 12.58
N GLU A 261 -1.76 8.85 12.68
CA GLU A 261 -2.13 8.26 13.96
C GLU A 261 -1.10 7.21 14.40
N VAL A 262 -0.86 7.13 15.70
CA VAL A 262 0.05 6.13 16.27
C VAL A 262 -0.49 4.72 16.02
N LEU A 263 -1.80 4.58 16.19
CA LEU A 263 -2.59 3.39 15.90
C LEU A 263 -3.88 3.81 15.24
N THR A 264 -4.13 3.23 14.07
CA THR A 264 -5.36 3.45 13.33
C THR A 264 -6.53 2.79 14.05
N GLU A 265 -7.75 3.25 13.80
CA GLU A 265 -8.94 2.64 14.41
C GLU A 265 -9.07 1.14 14.05
N GLN A 266 -8.64 0.75 12.84
CA GLN A 266 -8.59 -0.65 12.42
C GLN A 266 -7.57 -1.46 13.22
N GLU A 267 -6.37 -0.90 13.47
CA GLU A 267 -5.36 -1.53 14.32
C GLU A 267 -5.83 -1.65 15.77
N MET A 268 -6.49 -0.62 16.30
CA MET A 268 -7.06 -0.62 17.65
C MET A 268 -8.12 -1.71 17.83
N ARG A 269 -9.02 -1.90 16.86
CA ARG A 269 -10.00 -3.00 16.88
C ARG A 269 -9.34 -4.37 16.92
N ARG A 270 -8.19 -4.54 16.26
CA ARG A 270 -7.40 -5.79 16.28
C ARG A 270 -6.65 -6.02 17.61
N CYS A 271 -6.48 -4.98 18.43
CA CYS A 271 -5.85 -5.12 19.76
C CYS A 271 -6.83 -5.70 20.79
N GLY A 272 -8.13 -5.47 20.60
CA GLY A 272 -9.19 -6.05 21.42
C GLY A 272 -9.40 -7.54 21.12
N HIS A 273 -10.15 -8.19 21.99
CA HIS A 273 -10.67 -9.54 21.77
C HIS A 273 -11.97 -9.59 20.94
N GLY A 274 -12.47 -8.43 20.48
CA GLY A 274 -13.73 -8.31 19.73
C GLY A 274 -15.02 -8.39 20.58
N PHE A 275 -14.93 -8.66 21.88
CA PHE A 275 -16.08 -8.66 22.77
C PHE A 275 -16.51 -7.21 23.15
N PRO A 276 -17.83 -6.93 23.22
CA PRO A 276 -18.34 -5.59 23.56
C PRO A 276 -17.85 -5.12 24.93
N LEU A 277 -17.87 -3.82 25.22
CA LEU A 277 -17.54 -3.23 26.53
C LEU A 277 -16.07 -3.33 26.98
N THR A 278 -15.16 -3.97 26.23
CA THR A 278 -13.72 -3.89 26.61
C THR A 278 -13.18 -2.49 26.70
N GLU A 279 -13.77 -1.56 25.97
CA GLU A 279 -13.33 -0.17 25.95
C GLU A 279 -13.54 0.54 27.28
N GLU A 280 -14.47 0.03 28.10
CA GLU A 280 -14.77 0.54 29.44
C GLU A 280 -13.74 0.04 30.47
N VAL A 281 -13.08 -1.09 30.20
CA VAL A 281 -12.20 -1.76 31.18
C VAL A 281 -10.72 -1.53 30.91
N ILE A 282 -10.31 -1.56 29.65
CA ILE A 282 -8.96 -1.21 29.25
C ILE A 282 -9.00 0.05 28.40
N THR A 283 -8.29 1.09 28.81
CA THR A 283 -8.31 2.38 28.09
C THR A 283 -7.64 2.26 26.72
N ARG A 284 -7.93 3.20 25.81
CA ARG A 284 -7.27 3.29 24.49
C ARG A 284 -5.74 3.34 24.63
N THR A 285 -5.24 4.16 25.55
CA THR A 285 -3.80 4.34 25.80
C THR A 285 -3.14 3.05 26.32
N HIS A 286 -3.85 2.28 27.16
CA HIS A 286 -3.35 0.98 27.66
C HIS A 286 -3.27 -0.06 26.55
N ARG A 287 -4.33 -0.20 25.73
CA ARG A 287 -4.32 -1.06 24.54
C ARG A 287 -3.19 -0.68 23.58
N MET A 288 -3.00 0.62 23.35
CA MET A 288 -1.94 1.13 22.50
C MET A 288 -0.55 0.74 23.01
N THR A 289 -0.30 0.92 24.31
CA THR A 289 0.97 0.55 24.94
C THR A 289 1.27 -0.93 24.79
N LEU A 290 0.30 -1.80 25.11
CA LEU A 290 0.46 -3.25 24.95
C LEU A 290 0.67 -3.64 23.47
N ARG A 291 -0.03 -2.98 22.54
CA ARG A 291 0.14 -3.23 21.11
C ARG A 291 1.54 -2.86 20.62
N LEU A 292 2.05 -1.70 21.02
CA LEU A 292 3.41 -1.26 20.71
C LEU A 292 4.45 -2.26 21.21
N MET A 293 4.32 -2.70 22.47
CA MET A 293 5.21 -3.73 23.04
C MET A 293 5.11 -5.05 22.28
N SER A 294 3.90 -5.48 21.92
CA SER A 294 3.66 -6.71 21.14
C SER A 294 4.33 -6.65 19.77
N SER A 295 4.22 -5.51 19.08
CA SER A 295 4.84 -5.30 17.76
C SER A 295 6.36 -5.23 17.85
N ILE A 296 6.92 -4.52 18.84
CA ILE A 296 8.38 -4.51 19.10
C ILE A 296 8.88 -5.94 19.37
N ARG A 297 8.23 -6.66 20.30
CA ARG A 297 8.57 -8.05 20.63
C ARG A 297 8.55 -8.95 19.40
N SER A 298 7.54 -8.81 18.55
CA SER A 298 7.39 -9.61 17.33
C SER A 298 8.52 -9.37 16.33
N ILE A 299 8.94 -8.11 16.14
CA ILE A 299 10.07 -7.77 15.26
C ILE A 299 11.38 -8.23 15.86
N ASN A 300 11.61 -8.02 17.15
CA ASN A 300 12.82 -8.48 17.83
C ASN A 300 12.93 -10.00 17.74
N LEU A 301 11.82 -10.74 17.84
CA LEU A 301 11.82 -12.19 17.62
C LEU A 301 12.14 -12.59 16.18
N LEU A 302 11.67 -11.85 15.19
CA LEU A 302 11.99 -12.13 13.78
C LEU A 302 13.47 -11.87 13.48
N ILE A 303 14.04 -10.81 14.05
CA ILE A 303 15.47 -10.48 13.91
C ILE A 303 16.32 -11.50 14.69
N LEU A 304 15.95 -11.84 15.92
CA LEU A 304 16.72 -12.73 16.80
C LEU A 304 16.60 -14.21 16.46
N LYS A 305 15.62 -14.65 15.66
CA LYS A 305 15.58 -16.03 15.14
C LYS A 305 16.82 -16.40 14.30
N SER A 306 17.69 -15.44 13.98
CA SER A 306 19.03 -15.68 13.43
C SER A 306 20.13 -15.96 14.47
N LEU A 307 19.83 -15.93 15.78
CA LEU A 307 20.80 -16.05 16.87
C LEU A 307 20.34 -17.06 17.95
N PRO A 308 21.20 -17.98 18.43
CA PRO A 308 20.81 -19.11 19.28
C PRO A 308 20.53 -18.76 20.76
N ILE A 309 20.38 -17.47 21.11
CA ILE A 309 20.24 -17.03 22.51
C ILE A 309 18.76 -17.00 22.89
N TYR A 310 18.20 -18.16 23.21
CA TYR A 310 16.86 -18.33 23.74
C TYR A 310 16.74 -17.68 25.13
N ASN A 311 15.62 -16.97 25.36
CA ASN A 311 15.11 -16.42 26.63
C ASN A 311 15.39 -14.94 26.98
N LYS A 312 16.57 -14.35 26.76
CA LYS A 312 16.79 -12.94 27.19
C LYS A 312 16.25 -11.87 26.24
N GLY A 313 16.22 -12.11 24.92
CA GLY A 313 15.79 -11.13 23.91
C GLY A 313 14.26 -10.95 23.77
N LEU A 314 13.47 -11.74 24.49
CA LEU A 314 11.99 -11.72 24.43
C LEU A 314 11.36 -10.52 25.15
N SER A 315 12.14 -9.79 25.95
CA SER A 315 11.64 -8.74 26.84
C SER A 315 12.43 -7.42 26.76
N THR A 316 13.19 -7.20 25.70
CA THR A 316 14.01 -5.99 25.54
C THR A 316 13.68 -5.27 24.24
N ALA A 317 13.73 -3.94 24.29
CA ALA A 317 13.65 -3.03 23.14
C ALA A 317 15.05 -2.41 22.90
N SER A 318 15.40 -2.15 21.64
CA SER A 318 16.60 -1.38 21.29
C SER A 318 16.47 0.07 21.76
N ASN A 319 17.57 0.82 21.79
CA ASN A 319 17.52 2.24 22.14
C ASN A 319 16.66 3.02 21.12
N ASP A 320 16.83 2.79 19.82
CA ASP A 320 16.02 3.45 18.80
C ASP A 320 14.51 3.15 18.96
N GLN A 321 14.14 1.92 19.34
CA GLN A 321 12.74 1.57 19.64
C GLN A 321 12.21 2.33 20.87
N LYS A 322 13.04 2.52 21.90
CA LYS A 322 12.69 3.31 23.08
C LYS A 322 12.57 4.79 22.73
N ASP A 323 13.46 5.33 21.91
CA ASP A 323 13.43 6.73 21.49
C ASP A 323 12.18 7.01 20.65
N CYS A 324 11.86 6.12 19.70
CA CYS A 324 10.61 6.16 18.95
C CYS A 324 9.39 6.14 19.89
N PHE A 325 9.40 5.26 20.90
CA PHE A 325 8.33 5.16 21.89
C PHE A 325 8.17 6.47 22.68
N GLN A 326 9.27 7.07 23.16
CA GLN A 326 9.21 8.35 23.88
C GLN A 326 8.65 9.46 23.00
N PHE A 327 9.02 9.47 21.72
CA PHE A 327 8.59 10.49 20.76
C PHE A 327 7.07 10.45 20.51
N ILE A 328 6.46 9.26 20.45
CA ILE A 328 4.99 9.11 20.38
C ILE A 328 4.30 9.87 21.51
N TRP A 329 4.79 9.71 22.73
CA TRP A 329 4.18 10.34 23.91
C TRP A 329 4.46 11.84 24.00
N ARG A 330 5.28 12.40 23.10
CA ARG A 330 5.35 13.84 22.84
C ARG A 330 4.27 14.27 21.83
N ALA A 331 3.83 13.40 20.93
CA ALA A 331 2.87 13.75 19.89
C ALA A 331 1.39 13.61 20.32
N ILE A 332 1.07 12.78 21.32
CA ILE A 332 -0.31 12.50 21.75
C ILE A 332 -0.69 13.24 23.04
N PRO A 333 -1.99 13.58 23.25
CA PRO A 333 -2.43 14.28 24.45
C PRO A 333 -2.40 13.41 25.71
N ASP A 334 -2.39 12.08 25.55
CA ASP A 334 -2.51 11.16 26.69
C ASP A 334 -1.24 11.15 27.58
N PRO A 335 -1.42 11.00 28.90
CA PRO A 335 -0.32 10.70 29.81
C PRO A 335 0.23 9.29 29.54
N ILE A 336 1.50 9.09 29.91
CA ILE A 336 2.13 7.77 29.87
C ILE A 336 1.49 6.89 30.96
N PRO A 337 1.01 5.68 30.62
CA PRO A 337 0.44 4.80 31.63
C PRO A 337 1.52 4.20 32.51
N THR A 338 1.25 4.15 33.81
CA THR A 338 2.13 3.47 34.77
C THR A 338 1.99 1.94 34.63
N CYS A 339 3.00 1.20 35.08
CA CYS A 339 2.89 -0.26 35.12
C CYS A 339 1.71 -0.75 35.98
N ALA A 340 1.48 -0.11 37.13
CA ALA A 340 0.39 -0.50 38.02
C ALA A 340 -1.00 -0.32 37.36
N GLU A 341 -1.20 0.77 36.61
CA GLU A 341 -2.44 1.00 35.85
C GLU A 341 -2.63 -0.04 34.74
N LEU A 342 -1.55 -0.40 34.03
CA LEU A 342 -1.59 -1.44 33.01
C LEU A 342 -1.92 -2.80 33.62
N GLU A 343 -1.24 -3.19 34.70
CA GLU A 343 -1.50 -4.45 35.43
C GLU A 343 -2.95 -4.52 35.91
N SER A 344 -3.46 -3.44 36.51
CA SER A 344 -4.86 -3.34 36.93
C SER A 344 -5.83 -3.48 35.76
N SER A 345 -5.56 -2.82 34.63
CA SER A 345 -6.42 -2.90 33.45
C SER A 345 -6.44 -4.30 32.80
N ILE A 346 -5.30 -4.99 32.80
CA ILE A 346 -5.18 -6.36 32.31
C ILE A 346 -5.96 -7.32 33.21
N ALA A 347 -5.85 -7.16 34.54
CA ALA A 347 -6.61 -7.95 35.51
C ALA A 347 -8.12 -7.71 35.36
N ASN A 348 -8.54 -6.44 35.25
CA ASN A 348 -9.94 -6.09 35.08
C ASN A 348 -10.49 -6.65 33.75
N GLU A 349 -9.73 -6.56 32.63
CA GLU A 349 -10.13 -7.14 31.34
C GLU A 349 -10.36 -8.65 31.49
N TYR A 350 -9.44 -9.35 32.14
CA TYR A 350 -9.57 -10.79 32.39
C TYR A 350 -10.77 -11.13 33.27
N SER A 351 -11.00 -10.41 34.36
CA SER A 351 -12.15 -10.61 35.25
C SER A 351 -13.47 -10.38 34.54
N LEU A 352 -13.60 -9.29 33.77
CA LEU A 352 -14.80 -9.02 32.97
C LEU A 352 -15.08 -10.18 32.01
N LEU A 353 -14.04 -10.68 31.35
CA LEU A 353 -14.19 -11.76 30.39
C LEU A 353 -14.56 -13.08 31.03
N ALA A 354 -13.95 -13.40 32.17
CA ALA A 354 -14.27 -14.60 32.94
C ALA A 354 -15.73 -14.57 33.40
N GLN A 355 -16.23 -13.41 33.88
CA GLN A 355 -17.63 -13.23 34.27
C GLN A 355 -18.61 -13.44 33.11
N ASN A 356 -18.20 -13.12 31.88
CA ASN A 356 -19.01 -13.31 30.68
C ASN A 356 -18.76 -14.66 29.98
N GLY A 357 -18.08 -15.61 30.64
CA GLY A 357 -17.84 -16.95 30.11
C GLY A 357 -16.79 -17.02 28.98
N VAL A 358 -16.05 -15.93 28.73
CA VAL A 358 -15.01 -15.86 27.69
C VAL A 358 -13.63 -16.07 28.32
N LEU A 359 -13.32 -17.30 28.72
CA LEU A 359 -12.02 -17.61 29.32
C LEU A 359 -10.93 -17.67 28.24
N ARG A 360 -10.01 -16.69 28.25
CA ARG A 360 -8.78 -16.70 27.44
C ARG A 360 -7.53 -16.51 28.30
N PRO A 361 -7.13 -17.49 29.12
CA PRO A 361 -5.96 -17.38 30.01
C PRO A 361 -4.68 -17.00 29.26
N LYS A 362 -4.52 -17.49 28.03
CA LYS A 362 -3.36 -17.18 27.19
C LYS A 362 -3.19 -15.67 26.95
N ARG A 363 -4.28 -14.94 26.68
CA ARG A 363 -4.24 -13.48 26.45
C ARG A 363 -3.82 -12.73 27.70
N PHE A 364 -4.32 -13.14 28.87
CA PHE A 364 -3.93 -12.56 30.16
C PHE A 364 -2.42 -12.73 30.40
N CYS A 365 -1.90 -13.95 30.20
CA CYS A 365 -0.46 -14.22 30.32
C CYS A 365 0.36 -13.40 29.31
N GLU A 366 -0.07 -13.34 28.05
CA GLU A 366 0.59 -12.55 27.00
C GLU A 366 0.63 -11.05 27.36
N ASN A 367 -0.49 -10.47 27.79
CA ASN A 367 -0.55 -9.07 28.19
C ASN A 367 0.32 -8.80 29.43
N THR A 368 0.37 -9.74 30.38
CA THR A 368 1.23 -9.65 31.56
C THR A 368 2.71 -9.63 31.16
N ASP A 369 3.12 -10.51 30.24
CA ASP A 369 4.50 -10.50 29.69
C ASP A 369 4.84 -9.17 29.03
N LEU A 370 3.90 -8.60 28.27
CA LEU A 370 4.08 -7.31 27.61
C LEU A 370 4.16 -6.16 28.61
N CYS A 371 3.41 -6.21 29.71
CA CYS A 371 3.53 -5.24 30.80
C CYS A 371 4.90 -5.32 31.50
N ILE A 372 5.39 -6.54 31.73
CA ILE A 372 6.75 -6.75 32.29
C ILE A 372 7.81 -6.21 31.33
N MET A 373 7.65 -6.43 30.02
CA MET A 373 8.54 -5.85 29.01
C MET A 373 8.50 -4.33 29.02
N TYR A 374 7.31 -3.73 29.09
CA TYR A 374 7.13 -2.28 29.19
C TYR A 374 7.88 -1.71 30.40
N LYS A 375 7.69 -2.32 31.59
CA LYS A 375 8.38 -1.94 32.83
C LYS A 375 9.90 -1.94 32.68
N LYS A 376 10.44 -2.96 32.03
CA LYS A 376 11.90 -3.13 31.82
C LYS A 376 12.45 -2.16 30.78
N CYS A 377 11.72 -1.90 29.71
CA CYS A 377 12.23 -1.12 28.58
C CYS A 377 12.10 0.39 28.81
N ILE A 378 11.07 0.80 29.55
CA ILE A 378 10.62 2.20 29.68
C ILE A 378 10.56 2.59 31.17
N THR A 379 11.43 2.01 32.01
CA THR A 379 11.39 2.10 33.50
C THR A 379 11.26 3.52 34.03
N ASN A 380 12.03 4.45 33.48
CA ASN A 380 12.04 5.86 33.91
C ASN A 380 10.67 6.54 33.72
N LEU A 381 9.85 6.07 32.79
CA LEU A 381 8.53 6.65 32.52
C LEU A 381 7.41 5.80 33.14
N ALA A 382 7.59 4.49 33.19
CA ALA A 382 6.58 3.53 33.65
C ALA A 382 6.41 3.48 35.18
N CYS A 383 7.40 3.97 35.94
CA CYS A 383 7.42 3.95 37.40
C CYS A 383 7.20 5.32 38.06
N VAL A 384 7.08 6.40 37.29
CA VAL A 384 6.86 7.75 37.83
C VAL A 384 5.39 7.96 38.13
N THR A 385 5.09 8.71 39.19
CA THR A 385 3.74 9.11 39.55
C THR A 385 3.09 9.84 38.39
N LYS A 386 1.89 9.41 38.00
CA LYS A 386 1.20 10.00 36.86
C LYS A 386 0.77 11.42 37.18
N GLU A 387 1.32 12.36 36.41
CA GLU A 387 0.86 13.74 36.42
C GLU A 387 0.00 14.03 35.19
N PRO A 388 -1.02 14.88 35.32
CA PRO A 388 -1.70 15.44 34.16
C PRO A 388 -0.69 16.08 33.22
N ARG A 389 -0.92 15.98 31.91
CA ARG A 389 -0.09 16.70 30.94
C ARG A 389 -0.21 18.20 31.18
N SER A 390 0.90 18.90 31.00
CA SER A 390 0.91 20.36 31.09
C SER A 390 -0.03 20.98 30.05
N LEU A 391 -0.59 22.14 30.39
CA LEU A 391 -1.42 22.90 29.45
C LEU A 391 -0.64 23.23 28.16
N LYS A 392 0.68 23.49 28.24
CA LYS A 392 1.58 23.67 27.08
C LYS A 392 1.48 22.47 26.13
N HIS A 393 1.55 21.24 26.66
CA HIS A 393 1.48 20.02 25.87
C HIS A 393 0.10 19.77 25.26
N LEU A 394 -0.96 19.93 26.07
CA LEU A 394 -2.34 19.78 25.60
C LEU A 394 -2.67 20.80 24.50
N SER A 395 -2.19 22.04 24.64
CA SER A 395 -2.35 23.09 23.63
C SER A 395 -1.64 22.74 22.33
N ARG A 396 -0.40 22.21 22.39
CA ARG A 396 0.28 21.68 21.20
C ARG A 396 -0.53 20.60 20.50
N CYS A 397 -1.00 19.59 21.23
CA CYS A 397 -1.79 18.51 20.64
C CYS A 397 -3.09 19.03 20.01
N ALA A 398 -3.76 20.00 20.65
CA ALA A 398 -4.98 20.62 20.12
C ALA A 398 -4.71 21.41 18.82
N VAL A 399 -3.68 22.24 18.80
CA VAL A 399 -3.28 23.01 17.59
C VAL A 399 -2.91 22.06 16.46
N ARG A 400 -2.06 21.06 16.73
CA ARG A 400 -1.66 20.06 15.72
C ARG A 400 -2.87 19.29 15.20
N LYS A 401 -3.81 18.91 16.06
CA LYS A 401 -5.05 18.22 15.64
C LYS A 401 -5.85 19.09 14.66
N SER A 402 -6.03 20.38 14.98
CA SER A 402 -6.73 21.30 14.08
C SER A 402 -5.99 21.49 12.74
N LEU A 403 -4.66 21.62 12.76
CA LEU A 403 -3.86 21.68 11.53
C LEU A 403 -3.95 20.39 10.70
N LYS A 404 -3.97 19.21 11.35
CA LYS A 404 -4.17 17.91 10.69
C LYS A 404 -5.51 17.88 9.96
N GLU A 405 -6.59 18.26 10.63
CA GLU A 405 -7.95 18.26 10.07
C GLU A 405 -8.07 19.17 8.83
N CYS A 406 -7.22 20.18 8.70
CA CYS A 406 -7.14 21.05 7.54
C CYS A 406 -6.09 20.65 6.49
N TYR A 407 -5.41 19.50 6.63
CA TYR A 407 -4.27 19.08 5.79
C TYR A 407 -3.11 20.10 5.75
N ASN A 408 -2.94 20.84 6.84
CA ASN A 408 -1.94 21.89 6.97
C ASN A 408 -0.71 21.43 7.78
N LEU A 409 -0.59 20.17 8.19
CA LEU A 409 0.64 19.67 8.80
C LEU A 409 1.65 19.17 7.76
N PRO A 410 2.97 19.39 7.93
CA PRO A 410 3.58 20.25 8.95
C PRO A 410 3.60 21.74 8.57
N HIS A 411 3.46 22.07 7.27
CA HIS A 411 3.79 23.39 6.72
C HIS A 411 2.99 24.58 7.29
N GLY A 412 1.74 24.35 7.66
CA GLY A 412 0.85 25.36 8.25
C GLY A 412 1.28 25.81 9.63
N ILE A 413 2.19 25.11 10.32
CA ILE A 413 2.79 25.58 11.58
C ILE A 413 3.52 26.91 11.33
N PHE A 414 4.34 26.96 10.29
CA PHE A 414 5.14 28.15 9.91
C PHE A 414 4.29 29.28 9.31
N GLN A 415 3.02 29.02 9.03
CA GLN A 415 2.07 30.02 8.54
C GLN A 415 1.31 30.72 9.68
N LEU A 416 1.45 30.23 10.92
CA LEU A 416 0.82 30.83 12.10
C LEU A 416 1.52 32.13 12.56
N GLY A 417 2.74 32.40 12.08
CA GLY A 417 3.52 33.58 12.49
C GLY A 417 3.93 33.53 13.97
N LEU A 418 4.24 32.34 14.48
CA LEU A 418 4.64 32.15 15.87
C LEU A 418 6.14 32.41 16.03
N PRO A 419 6.62 32.74 17.24
CA PRO A 419 8.04 32.70 17.54
C PRO A 419 8.65 31.33 17.23
N GLU A 420 9.87 31.30 16.70
CA GLU A 420 10.58 30.10 16.26
C GLU A 420 10.55 28.97 17.30
N THR A 421 10.72 29.29 18.58
CA THR A 421 10.68 28.30 19.68
C THR A 421 9.32 27.60 19.81
N LEU A 422 8.22 28.29 19.53
CA LEU A 422 6.88 27.69 19.50
C LEU A 422 6.64 26.91 18.21
N GLU A 423 7.19 27.36 17.09
CA GLU A 423 7.14 26.62 15.82
C GLU A 423 7.85 25.28 15.94
N GLN A 424 9.08 25.27 16.45
CA GLN A 424 9.87 24.06 16.73
C GLN A 424 9.14 23.12 17.70
N TYR A 425 8.54 23.68 18.77
CA TYR A 425 7.76 22.90 19.73
C TYR A 425 6.53 22.24 19.08
N LEU A 426 5.80 22.98 18.23
CA LEU A 426 4.66 22.49 17.48
C LEU A 426 5.08 21.47 16.42
N ASP A 427 6.21 21.66 15.74
CA ASP A 427 6.72 20.75 14.70
C ASP A 427 7.40 19.50 15.28
N LEU A 428 7.34 19.31 16.59
CA LEU A 428 7.93 18.17 17.30
C LEU A 428 9.46 18.10 17.14
N GLU A 429 10.13 19.23 16.93
CA GLU A 429 11.59 19.26 16.94
C GLU A 429 12.11 19.03 18.37
N MET A 430 13.31 18.48 18.48
CA MET A 430 13.89 18.18 19.79
C MET A 430 14.31 19.49 20.45
N GLU A 431 13.71 19.80 21.60
CA GLU A 431 14.30 20.71 22.61
C GLU A 431 15.59 20.10 23.17
#